data_AF-A0A1H6WK68-F1
#
_entry.id   AF-A0A1H6WK68-F1
#
_cell.length_a   1.000
_cell.length_b   1.000
_cell.length_c   1.000
_cell.angle_alpha   90.00
_cell.angle_beta   90.00
_cell.angle_gamma   90.00
#
_symmetry.space_group_name_H-M   'P 1'
#
loop_
_entity.id
_entity.type
_entity.pdbx_description
1 polymer ?
#
loop_
_entity_poly.entity_id
_entity_poly.type
_entity_poly.pdbx_seq_one_letter_code
_entity_poly.pdbx_strand_id
1 'polypeptide(L)' 'MVYLNTQARENYIDLLIEKGGFPSAAKETLLIPTYREAGLPAEKDVVDCIQWLNHKDLIKQSYTYQDIVTDILVQ' A
#
# COMPACT_ATOMS: atom_id res chain seq x y z
N MET A 1 -14.74 2.94 5.45
CA MET A 1 -14.31 2.79 4.04
C MET A 1 -15.03 1.61 3.36
N VAL A 2 -16.34 1.77 3.10
CA VAL A 2 -17.22 0.67 2.63
C VAL A 2 -17.24 0.53 1.11
N TYR A 3 -17.00 1.63 0.37
CA TYR A 3 -17.20 1.72 -1.08
C TYR A 3 -16.40 0.68 -1.89
N LEU A 4 -15.08 0.55 -1.62
CA LEU A 4 -14.21 -0.38 -2.37
C LEU A 4 -14.55 -1.86 -2.16
N ASN A 5 -15.23 -2.20 -1.06
CA ASN A 5 -15.59 -3.57 -0.73
C ASN A 5 -17.03 -3.94 -1.14
N THR A 6 -17.89 -2.97 -1.45
CA THR A 6 -19.32 -3.22 -1.74
C THR A 6 -19.75 -2.86 -3.16
N GLN A 7 -18.98 -2.03 -3.85
CA GLN A 7 -19.32 -1.62 -5.21
C GLN A 7 -18.90 -2.66 -6.24
N ALA A 8 -19.70 -2.75 -7.30
CA ALA A 8 -19.39 -3.55 -8.47
C ALA A 8 -18.07 -3.07 -9.08
N ARG A 9 -17.20 -4.02 -9.41
CA ARG A 9 -15.85 -3.78 -9.95
C ARG A 9 -15.89 -2.91 -11.21
N GLU A 10 -16.92 -3.12 -12.02
CA GLU A 10 -17.18 -2.45 -13.30
C GLU A 10 -17.26 -0.92 -13.13
N ASN A 11 -17.66 -0.44 -11.95
CA ASN A 11 -17.82 0.98 -11.68
C ASN A 11 -16.49 1.72 -11.58
N TYR A 12 -15.37 1.02 -11.34
CA TYR A 12 -14.08 1.68 -11.06
C TYR A 12 -12.85 0.99 -11.68
N ILE A 13 -12.99 -0.17 -12.31
CA ILE A 13 -11.85 -0.88 -12.94
C ILE A 13 -11.18 -0.05 -14.04
N ASP A 14 -11.93 0.72 -14.83
CA ASP A 14 -11.36 1.56 -15.90
C ASP A 14 -10.46 2.66 -15.31
N LEU A 15 -10.88 3.25 -14.18
CA LEU A 15 -10.06 4.21 -13.45
C LEU A 15 -8.75 3.57 -12.94
N LEU A 16 -8.82 2.32 -12.45
CA LEU A 16 -7.64 1.59 -11.99
C LEU A 16 -6.67 1.27 -13.12
N ILE A 17 -7.17 0.89 -14.30
CA ILE A 17 -6.31 0.63 -15.47
C ILE A 17 -5.61 1.92 -15.91
N GLU A 18 -6.37 3.01 -16.05
CA GLU A 18 -5.83 4.30 -16.48
C GLU A 18 -4.83 4.89 -15.47
N LYS A 19 -5.22 4.99 -14.20
CA LYS A 19 -4.40 5.66 -13.17
C LYS A 19 -3.32 4.76 -12.57
N GLY A 20 -3.57 3.45 -12.53
CA GLY A 20 -2.59 2.45 -12.07
C GLY A 20 -1.54 2.10 -13.12
N GLY A 21 -1.71 2.55 -14.38
CA GLY A 21 -0.78 2.26 -15.47
C GLY A 21 -0.76 0.78 -15.86
N PHE A 22 -1.85 0.04 -15.57
CA PHE A 22 -1.94 -1.36 -15.96
C PHE A 22 -2.20 -1.47 -17.47
N PRO A 23 -1.69 -2.52 -18.14
CA PRO A 23 -2.07 -2.80 -19.52
C PRO A 23 -3.59 -3.03 -19.64
N SER A 24 -4.21 -2.61 -20.74
CA SER A 24 -5.66 -2.79 -20.96
C SER A 24 -6.09 -4.26 -20.87
N ALA A 25 -5.22 -5.19 -21.27
CA ALA A 25 -5.46 -6.63 -21.17
C ALA A 25 -5.63 -7.12 -19.70
N ALA A 26 -5.07 -6.39 -18.73
CA ALA A 26 -5.22 -6.72 -17.32
C ALA A 26 -6.66 -6.49 -16.80
N LYS A 27 -7.50 -5.75 -17.53
CA LYS A 27 -8.89 -5.49 -17.14
C LYS A 27 -9.69 -6.78 -16.91
N GLU A 28 -9.37 -7.86 -17.59
CA GLU A 28 -10.12 -9.13 -17.45
C GLU A 28 -9.53 -10.04 -16.36
N THR A 29 -8.25 -9.89 -16.02
CA THR A 29 -7.54 -10.79 -15.11
C THR A 29 -7.18 -10.17 -13.76
N LEU A 30 -7.30 -8.84 -13.62
CA LEU A 30 -6.93 -8.13 -12.40
C LEU A 30 -7.94 -8.44 -11.29
N LEU A 31 -7.50 -9.23 -10.32
CA LEU A 31 -8.22 -9.51 -9.09
C LEU A 31 -8.03 -8.35 -8.11
N ILE A 32 -9.15 -7.78 -7.65
CA ILE A 32 -9.13 -6.69 -6.66
C ILE A 32 -9.26 -7.33 -5.27
N PRO A 33 -8.23 -7.22 -4.42
CA PRO A 33 -8.31 -7.79 -3.07
C PRO A 33 -9.31 -6.98 -2.23
N THR A 34 -9.85 -7.62 -1.18
CA THR A 34 -10.64 -6.91 -0.18
C THR A 34 -9.80 -5.79 0.43
N TYR A 35 -10.33 -4.58 0.34
CA TYR A 35 -9.71 -3.40 0.91
C TYR A 35 -9.68 -3.52 2.43
N ARG A 36 -8.50 -3.29 3.01
CA ARG A 36 -8.29 -3.16 4.45
C ARG A 36 -8.20 -1.67 4.76
N GLU A 37 -8.89 -1.24 5.80
CA GLU A 37 -8.84 0.17 6.21
C GLU A 37 -7.40 0.59 6.52
N ALA A 38 -7.06 1.82 6.14
CA ALA A 38 -5.74 2.36 6.41
C ALA A 38 -5.52 2.43 7.92
N GLY A 39 -4.43 1.84 8.38
CA GLY A 39 -4.01 1.86 9.77
C GLY A 39 -2.50 2.07 9.85
N LEU A 40 -1.99 2.21 11.07
CA LEU A 40 -0.55 2.26 11.30
C LEU A 40 0.08 0.95 10.80
N PRO A 41 1.24 1.01 10.12
CA PRO A 41 1.98 -0.20 9.76
C PRO A 41 2.41 -0.93 11.03
N ALA A 42 2.57 -2.26 10.96
CA ALA A 42 3.14 -2.99 12.09
C ALA A 42 4.62 -2.59 12.26
N GLU A 43 5.05 -2.41 13.51
CA GLU A 43 6.43 -2.01 13.81
C GLU A 43 7.46 -2.96 13.18
N LYS A 44 7.18 -4.27 13.23
CA LYS A 44 8.02 -5.28 12.61
C LYS A 44 8.21 -5.06 11.10
N ASP A 45 7.15 -4.70 10.39
CA ASP A 45 7.22 -4.53 8.93
C ASP A 45 8.11 -3.34 8.56
N VAL A 46 8.08 -2.26 9.35
CA VAL A 46 8.94 -1.09 9.16
C VAL A 46 10.39 -1.43 9.49
N VAL A 47 10.64 -2.08 10.64
CA VAL A 47 11.98 -2.46 11.08
C VAL A 47 12.63 -3.41 10.08
N ASP A 48 11.91 -4.45 9.63
CA ASP A 48 12.42 -5.41 8.65
C ASP A 48 12.75 -4.72 7.31
N CYS A 49 11.92 -3.76 6.88
CA CYS A 49 12.15 -2.98 5.67
C CYS A 49 13.42 -2.12 5.76
N ILE A 50 13.61 -1.41 6.89
CA ILE A 50 14.81 -0.59 7.11
C ILE A 50 16.06 -1.44 7.20
N GLN A 51 15.99 -2.61 7.84
CA GLN A 51 17.09 -3.57 7.84
C GLN A 51 17.43 -4.06 6.44
N TRP A 52 16.42 -4.37 5.62
CA TRP A 52 16.63 -4.76 4.23
C TRP A 52 17.29 -3.65 3.41
N LEU A 53 16.84 -2.39 3.56
CA LEU A 53 17.42 -1.24 2.86
C LEU A 53 18.89 -1.02 3.23
N ASN A 54 19.22 -1.08 4.53
CA ASN A 54 20.61 -0.98 4.99
C ASN A 54 21.46 -2.14 4.48
N HIS A 55 20.94 -3.37 4.54
CA HIS A 55 21.66 -4.55 4.04
C HIS A 55 21.95 -4.48 2.53
N LYS A 56 21.11 -3.77 1.77
CA LYS A 56 21.29 -3.53 0.34
C LYS A 56 22.12 -2.27 0.03
N ASP A 57 22.66 -1.59 1.04
CA ASP A 57 23.35 -0.30 0.94
C ASP A 57 22.54 0.78 0.18
N LEU A 58 21.21 0.72 0.27
CA LEU A 58 20.31 1.67 -0.40
C LEU A 58 20.13 2.98 0.40
N ILE A 59 20.43 2.93 1.71
CA ILE A 59 20.40 4.08 2.62
C ILE A 59 21.64 4.06 3.51
N LYS A 60 22.08 5.23 3.95
CA LYS A 60 23.29 5.38 4.78
C LYS A 60 22.98 5.48 6.28
N GLN A 61 21.75 5.84 6.61
CA GLN A 61 21.28 6.07 7.97
C GLN A 61 20.29 4.98 8.36
N SER A 62 20.37 4.55 9.61
CA SER A 62 19.34 3.70 10.21
C SER A 62 18.28 4.58 10.86
N TYR A 63 17.03 4.19 10.69
CA TYR A 63 15.86 4.86 11.27
C TYR A 63 15.11 3.89 12.17
N THR A 64 14.56 4.40 13.26
CA THR A 64 13.64 3.67 14.13
C THR A 64 12.21 3.78 13.61
N TYR A 65 11.29 3.00 14.18
CA TYR A 65 9.88 3.08 13.82
C TYR A 65 9.31 4.48 14.07
N GLN A 66 9.65 5.09 15.20
CA GLN A 66 9.16 6.42 15.61
C GLN A 66 9.74 7.56 14.76
N ASP A 67 10.86 7.33 14.06
CA ASP A 67 11.41 8.31 13.11
C ASP A 67 10.59 8.38 11.80
N ILE A 68 9.83 7.32 11.49
CA ILE A 68 9.12 7.16 10.22
C ILE A 68 7.60 7.24 10.40
N VAL A 69 7.10 6.66 11.49
CA VAL A 69 5.66 6.49 11.71
C VAL A 69 5.19 7.45 12.78
N THR A 70 4.15 8.20 12.44
CA THR A 70 3.46 9.13 13.33
C THR A 70 1.98 8.80 13.37
N ASP A 71 1.38 8.98 14.54
CA ASP A 71 -0.03 8.72 14.83
C ASP A 71 -0.88 10.00 14.83
N ILE A 72 -0.34 11.14 14.39
CA ILE A 72 -1.03 12.44 14.41
C ILE A 72 -2.37 12.49 13.64
N LEU A 73 -2.61 11.54 12.74
CA LEU A 73 -3.84 11.44 11.94
C LEU A 73 -4.68 10.21 12.31
N VAL A 74 -4.25 9.41 13.29
CA VAL A 74 -5.03 8.28 13.80
C VAL A 74 -6.05 8.85 14.79
N GLN A 75 -7.33 8.75 14.45
CA GLN A 75 -8.46 9.18 15.29
C GLN A 75 -9.02 8.02 16.12
#